data_AF-B8X4A3-F1
#
_entry.id   AF-B8X4A3-F1
#
_cell.length_a   1.000
_cell.length_b   1.000
_cell.length_c   1.000
_cell.angle_alpha   90.00
_cell.angle_beta   90.00
_cell.angle_gamma   90.00
#
_symmetry.space_group_name_H-M   'P 1'
#
loop_
_entity.id
_entity.type
_entity.pdbx_description
1 polymer ?
#
loop_
_entity_poly.entity_id
_entity_poly.type
_entity_poly.pdbx_seq_one_letter_code
_entity_poly.pdbx_strand_id
1 'polypeptide(L)'
;AGIFHLITHAYSKALLFLGSGSIIHSMQSIVGYSPDKSQNMVLMGGLRKHVPITKISFFLGTLSLSGIPPLACFWSKDEILNASWLYSPI
;
A
#
# COMPACT_ATOMS: atom_id res chain seq x y z
N ALA A 1 17.84 2.80 11.44
CA ALA A 1 16.57 2.07 11.64
C ALA A 1 15.30 2.96 11.70
N GLY A 2 14.96 3.62 12.82
CA GLY A 2 13.63 4.22 13.04
C GLY A 2 13.18 5.30 12.03
N ILE A 3 14.00 6.33 11.82
CA ILE A 3 13.67 7.43 10.87
C ILE A 3 13.60 6.91 9.42
N PHE A 4 14.50 6.01 9.04
CA PHE A 4 14.50 5.38 7.71
C PHE A 4 13.23 4.55 7.46
N HIS A 5 12.80 3.78 8.46
CA HIS A 5 11.52 3.07 8.38
C HIS A 5 10.33 4.02 8.28
N LEU A 6 10.32 5.11 9.05
CA LEU A 6 9.23 6.09 9.02
C LEU A 6 9.07 6.70 7.62
N ILE A 7 10.16 7.09 6.97
CA ILE A 7 10.15 7.65 5.61
C ILE A 7 9.65 6.61 4.59
N THR A 8 10.22 5.40 4.60
CA THR A 8 9.84 4.33 3.65
C THR A 8 8.39 3.88 3.83
N HIS A 9 7.91 3.83 5.07
CA HIS A 9 6.53 3.56 5.42
C HIS A 9 5.59 4.69 4.95
N ALA A 10 5.95 5.96 5.16
CA ALA A 10 5.15 7.11 4.74
C ALA A 10 4.91 7.11 3.22
N TYR A 11 5.94 6.89 2.42
CA TYR A 11 5.79 6.78 0.96
C TYR A 11 4.93 5.59 0.55
N SER A 12 5.13 4.42 1.17
CA SER A 12 4.34 3.21 0.87
C SER A 12 2.86 3.43 1.19
N LYS A 13 2.55 4.06 2.33
CA LYS A 13 1.18 4.43 2.70
C LYS A 13 0.59 5.48 1.78
N ALA A 14 1.34 6.51 1.41
CA ALA A 14 0.87 7.53 0.48
C ALA A 14 0.45 6.92 -0.88
N LEU A 15 1.25 6.01 -1.43
CA LEU A 15 0.91 5.27 -2.66
C LEU A 15 -0.39 4.46 -2.51
N LEU A 16 -0.56 3.75 -1.40
CA LEU A 16 -1.76 2.95 -1.15
C LEU A 16 -3.02 3.81 -0.99
N PHE A 17 -2.95 4.91 -0.23
CA PHE A 17 -4.09 5.80 -0.02
C PHE A 17 -4.49 6.54 -1.30
N LEU A 18 -3.53 7.06 -2.06
CA LEU A 18 -3.80 7.71 -3.34
C LEU A 18 -4.34 6.71 -4.37
N GLY A 19 -3.79 5.50 -4.41
CA GLY A 19 -4.29 4.43 -5.28
C GLY A 19 -5.71 4.01 -4.94
N SER A 20 -6.02 3.85 -3.66
CA SER A 20 -7.39 3.62 -3.16
C SER A 20 -8.36 4.73 -3.57
N GLY A 21 -7.96 6.01 -3.40
CA GLY A 21 -8.76 7.15 -3.81
C GLY A 21 -9.08 7.16 -5.32
N SER A 22 -8.08 6.83 -6.15
CA SER A 22 -8.27 6.67 -7.60
C SER A 22 -9.28 5.56 -7.95
N ILE A 23 -9.29 4.45 -7.21
CA ILE A 23 -10.26 3.37 -7.40
C ILE A 23 -11.66 3.81 -6.98
N ILE A 24 -11.82 4.45 -5.82
CA ILE A 24 -13.12 4.95 -5.34
C ILE A 24 -13.71 5.95 -6.34
N HIS A 25 -12.88 6.86 -6.87
CA HIS A 25 -13.33 7.80 -7.90
C HIS A 25 -13.74 7.08 -9.19
N SER A 26 -13.01 6.04 -9.59
CA SER A 26 -13.38 5.21 -10.74
C SER A 26 -14.66 4.40 -10.51
N MET A 27 -14.97 4.03 -9.27
CA MET A 27 -16.23 3.35 -8.93
C MET A 27 -17.46 4.25 -9.04
N GLN A 28 -17.30 5.56 -8.83
CA GLN A 28 -18.39 6.52 -8.97
C GLN A 28 -18.95 6.59 -10.39
N SER A 29 -18.13 6.36 -11.43
CA SER A 29 -18.60 6.33 -12.82
C SER A 29 -19.39 5.05 -13.16
N ILE A 30 -19.20 3.96 -12.42
CA ILE A 30 -19.85 2.66 -12.67
C ILE A 30 -21.14 2.53 -11.86
N VAL A 31 -21.12 2.92 -10.58
CA VAL A 31 -22.20 2.67 -9.62
C VAL A 31 -23.05 3.92 -9.34
N GLY A 32 -22.62 5.09 -9.82
CA GLY A 32 -23.21 6.39 -9.49
C GLY A 32 -22.70 6.92 -8.14
N TYR A 33 -23.02 8.18 -7.84
CA TYR A 33 -22.59 8.82 -6.59
C TYR A 33 -23.38 8.26 -5.40
N SER A 34 -22.81 7.25 -4.76
CA SER A 34 -23.25 6.73 -3.46
C SER A 34 -22.00 6.25 -2.70
N PRO A 35 -21.68 6.87 -1.54
CA PRO A 35 -20.48 6.52 -0.78
C PRO A 35 -20.51 5.05 -0.33
N ASP A 36 -21.66 4.58 0.16
CA ASP A 36 -21.84 3.20 0.64
C ASP A 36 -21.61 2.17 -0.46
N LYS A 37 -22.05 2.45 -1.69
CA LYS A 37 -21.88 1.52 -2.81
C LYS A 37 -20.50 1.60 -3.45
N SER A 38 -19.95 2.81 -3.61
CA SER A 38 -18.64 3.01 -4.25
C SER A 38 -17.48 2.49 -3.41
N GLN A 39 -17.62 2.41 -2.08
CA GLN A 39 -16.62 1.87 -1.15
C GLN A 39 -16.87 0.41 -0.75
N ASN A 40 -17.99 -0.19 -1.17
CA ASN A 40 -18.28 -1.59 -0.87
C ASN A 40 -17.35 -2.51 -1.67
N MET A 41 -16.42 -3.18 -0.98
CA MET A 41 -15.43 -4.07 -1.60
C MET A 41 -16.04 -5.22 -2.41
N VAL A 42 -17.28 -5.64 -2.11
CA VAL A 42 -17.98 -6.69 -2.87
C VAL A 42 -18.28 -6.24 -4.31
N LEU A 43 -18.45 -4.92 -4.52
CA LEU A 43 -18.76 -4.34 -5.82
C LEU A 43 -17.51 -3.90 -6.60
N MET A 44 -16.32 -3.88 -5.98
CA MET A 44 -15.07 -3.34 -6.54
C MET A 44 -14.28 -4.34 -7.40
N GLY A 45 -14.94 -5.32 -8.02
CA GLY A 45 -14.30 -6.34 -8.87
C GLY A 45 -13.92 -5.84 -10.28
N GLY A 46 -12.94 -6.49 -10.93
CA GLY A 46 -12.71 -6.32 -12.38
C GLY A 46 -12.01 -5.03 -12.85
N LEU A 47 -11.62 -4.15 -11.94
CA LEU A 47 -11.04 -2.82 -12.26
C LEU A 47 -9.61 -2.88 -12.81
N ARG A 48 -8.91 -4.02 -12.70
CA ARG A 48 -7.50 -4.20 -13.09
C ARG A 48 -7.20 -3.81 -14.54
N LYS A 49 -8.16 -3.98 -15.46
CA LYS A 49 -8.02 -3.61 -16.89
C LYS A 49 -8.28 -2.12 -17.16
N HIS A 50 -9.09 -1.49 -16.33
CA HIS A 50 -9.54 -0.10 -16.51
C HIS A 50 -8.57 0.92 -15.90
N VAL A 51 -7.86 0.55 -14.82
CA VAL A 51 -6.90 1.43 -14.11
C VAL A 51 -5.49 0.80 -14.02
N PRO A 52 -4.79 0.62 -15.14
CA PRO A 52 -3.51 -0.11 -15.17
C PRO A 52 -2.40 0.58 -14.37
N ILE A 53 -2.35 1.92 -14.36
CA ILE A 53 -1.35 2.70 -13.63
C ILE A 53 -1.58 2.56 -12.12
N THR A 54 -2.81 2.80 -11.66
CA THR A 54 -3.21 2.65 -10.25
C THR A 54 -2.95 1.24 -9.74
N LYS A 55 -3.19 0.22 -10.57
CA LYS A 55 -2.90 -1.17 -10.23
C LYS A 55 -1.40 -1.39 -9.96
N ILE A 56 -0.51 -0.89 -10.83
CA ILE A 56 0.93 -1.10 -10.67
C ILE A 56 1.45 -0.33 -9.44
N SER A 57 1.06 0.93 -9.27
CA SER A 57 1.48 1.74 -8.12
C SER A 57 0.98 1.18 -6.79
N PHE A 58 -0.28 0.75 -6.73
CA PHE A 58 -0.86 0.12 -5.54
C PHE A 58 -0.19 -1.23 -5.23
N PHE A 59 0.11 -2.03 -6.27
CA PHE A 59 0.82 -3.30 -6.10
C PHE A 59 2.24 -3.09 -5.55
N LEU A 60 3.02 -2.16 -6.11
CA LEU A 60 4.35 -1.83 -5.60
C LEU A 60 4.30 -1.27 -4.16
N GLY A 61 3.31 -0.42 -3.86
CA GLY A 61 3.09 0.08 -2.49
C GLY A 61 2.79 -1.05 -1.50
N THR A 62 2.02 -2.05 -1.93
CA THR A 62 1.67 -3.24 -1.12
C THR A 62 2.91 -4.10 -0.88
N LEU A 63 3.68 -4.41 -1.94
CA LEU A 63 4.92 -5.19 -1.84
C LEU A 63 5.95 -4.50 -0.92
N SER A 64 6.04 -3.17 -0.98
CA SER A 64 6.92 -2.39 -0.13
C SER A 64 6.47 -2.52 1.32
N LEU A 65 5.19 -2.29 1.62
CA LEU A 65 4.68 -2.38 2.99
C LEU A 65 4.83 -3.78 3.61
N SER A 66 4.65 -4.85 2.82
CA SER A 66 4.88 -6.24 3.26
C SER A 66 6.36 -6.58 3.50
N GLY A 67 7.30 -5.72 3.10
CA GLY A 67 8.73 -5.95 3.28
C GLY A 67 9.25 -7.08 2.39
N ILE A 68 8.88 -7.11 1.11
CA ILE A 68 9.41 -8.11 0.17
C ILE A 68 10.74 -7.61 -0.41
N PRO A 69 11.80 -8.45 -0.46
CA PRO A 69 13.02 -8.12 -1.21
C PRO A 69 12.65 -8.00 -2.69
N PRO A 70 12.72 -6.81 -3.34
CA PRO A 70 13.82 -5.85 -3.33
C PRO A 70 13.41 -4.38 -2.99
N LEU A 71 12.47 -4.15 -2.06
CA LEU A 71 11.94 -2.80 -1.76
C LEU A 71 12.44 -2.20 -0.44
N ALA A 72 12.66 -0.87 -0.39
CA ALA A 72 13.35 -0.16 0.72
C ALA A 72 12.80 -0.47 2.13
N CYS A 73 11.51 -0.78 2.22
CA CYS A 73 10.83 -1.13 3.47
C CYS A 73 11.22 -2.53 4.01
N PHE A 74 11.76 -3.43 3.18
CA PHE A 74 12.39 -4.68 3.62
C PHE A 74 13.64 -4.39 4.44
N TRP A 75 14.61 -3.65 3.88
CA TRP A 75 15.86 -3.31 4.57
C TRP A 75 15.62 -2.48 5.83
N SER A 76 14.64 -1.57 5.81
CA SER A 76 14.33 -0.77 7.00
C SER A 76 13.73 -1.61 8.14
N LYS A 77 12.90 -2.61 7.81
CA LYS A 77 12.36 -3.57 8.80
C LYS A 77 13.45 -4.53 9.30
N ASP A 78 14.31 -5.02 8.42
CA ASP A 78 15.41 -5.93 8.78
C ASP A 78 16.38 -5.27 9.77
N GLU A 79 16.73 -4.01 9.53
CA GLU A 79 17.58 -3.24 10.44
C GLU A 79 16.96 -3.06 11.83
N ILE A 80 15.64 -2.84 11.91
CA ILE A 80 14.91 -2.76 13.20
C ILE A 80 14.94 -4.12 13.90
N LEU A 81 14.70 -5.21 13.17
CA LEU A 81 14.71 -6.56 13.74
C LEU A 81 16.10 -6.92 14.26
N ASN A 82 17.15 -6.70 13.48
CA ASN A 82 18.53 -6.98 13.88
C ASN A 82 18.93 -6.16 15.13
N ALA A 83 18.61 -4.86 15.16
CA ALA A 83 18.87 -4.03 16.33
C ALA A 83 18.11 -4.51 17.58
N SER A 84 16.87 -5.00 17.41
CA SER A 84 16.06 -5.53 18.51
C SER A 84 16.65 -6.83 19.06
N TRP A 85 17.08 -7.73 18.17
CA TRP A 85 17.75 -8.99 18.52
C TRP A 85 19.07 -8.76 19.26
N LEU A 86 19.85 -7.75 18.86
CA LEU A 86 21.10 -7.40 19.56
C LEU A 86 20.86 -6.81 20.95
N TYR A 87 19.77 -6.07 21.14
CA TYR A 87 19.46 -5.41 22.41
C TYR A 87 18.89 -6.39 23.45
N SER A 88 18.03 -7.32 23.03
CA SER A 88 17.45 -8.34 23.90
C SER A 88 17.34 -9.66 23.14
N PRO A 89 18.44 -10.45 23.06
CA PRO A 89 18.36 -11.78 22.52
C PRO A 89 17.50 -12.64 23.46
N ILE A 90 16.50 -13.32 22.87
CA ILE A 90 15.73 -14.37 23.56
C ILE A 90 16.61 -15.62 23.66
#